data_AF-A0A660MA93-F1
#
_entry.id   AF-A0A660MA93-F1
#
_cell.length_a   1.000
_cell.length_b   1.000
_cell.length_c   1.000
_cell.angle_alpha   90.00
_cell.angle_beta   90.00
_cell.angle_gamma   90.00
#
_symmetry.space_group_name_H-M   'P 1'
#
loop_
_entity.id
_entity.type
_entity.pdbx_description
1 polymer ?
#
loop_
_entity_poly.entity_id
_entity_poly.type
_entity_poly.pdbx_seq_one_letter_code
_entity_poly.pdbx_strand_id
1 'polypeptide(L)'
;MKKVHLHRFGKTDIFFSIAVTLSTERVKEPEKSYLLKDQSNFRELILEIETKEPTGIFQKRNFFFGLDKENLEEAQIAFHSGEIASWYIRRIKSSDVNFSSFIDRLDSQTI
;
A
#
# COMPACT_ATOMS: atom_id res chain seq x y z
N MET A 1 25.99 -9.38 -3.93
CA MET A 1 24.74 -8.59 -4.08
C MET A 1 23.57 -9.51 -3.77
N LYS A 2 22.98 -9.41 -2.57
CA LYS A 2 21.94 -10.35 -2.13
C LYS A 2 20.57 -9.87 -2.61
N LYS A 3 19.91 -10.79 -3.31
CA LYS A 3 18.57 -10.73 -3.91
C LYS A 3 17.58 -9.90 -3.10
N VAL A 4 17.24 -8.73 -3.65
CA VAL A 4 15.86 -8.29 -3.93
C VAL A 4 14.86 -8.65 -2.81
N HIS A 5 14.60 -7.68 -1.91
CA HIS A 5 13.66 -7.75 -0.77
C HIS A 5 12.18 -8.01 -1.16
N LEU A 6 11.91 -8.35 -2.41
CA LEU A 6 10.56 -8.58 -2.93
C LEU A 6 9.88 -9.86 -2.45
N HIS A 7 10.62 -10.76 -1.80
CA HIS A 7 10.00 -11.83 -1.03
C HIS A 7 9.31 -11.33 0.25
N ARG A 8 9.64 -10.13 0.77
CA ARG A 8 8.95 -9.52 1.92
C ARG A 8 7.65 -8.82 1.53
N PHE A 9 7.60 -8.29 0.31
CA PHE A 9 6.46 -7.54 -0.22
C PHE A 9 5.27 -8.41 -0.72
N GLY A 10 5.24 -9.69 -0.33
CA GLY A 10 4.06 -10.55 -0.39
C GLY A 10 3.59 -10.99 -1.78
N LYS A 11 2.78 -12.07 -1.82
CA LYS A 11 1.97 -12.42 -3.00
C LYS A 11 1.12 -11.21 -3.36
N THR A 12 1.47 -10.53 -4.44
CA THR A 12 0.67 -9.41 -4.95
C THR A 12 -0.63 -10.00 -5.49
N ASP A 13 -1.70 -9.98 -4.71
CA ASP A 13 -3.02 -10.28 -5.22
C ASP A 13 -3.34 -9.25 -6.31
N ILE A 14 -3.46 -9.73 -7.54
CA ILE A 14 -3.64 -8.90 -8.72
C ILE A 14 -4.99 -8.18 -8.62
N PHE A 15 -6.02 -8.83 -8.09
CA PHE A 15 -7.34 -8.26 -7.91
C PHE A 15 -7.32 -7.17 -6.83
N PHE A 16 -6.62 -7.41 -5.71
CA PHE A 16 -6.41 -6.36 -4.71
C PHE A 16 -5.70 -5.15 -5.31
N SER A 17 -4.61 -5.36 -6.05
CA SER A 17 -3.86 -4.29 -6.71
C SER A 17 -4.71 -3.48 -7.69
N ILE A 18 -5.59 -4.14 -8.46
CA ILE A 18 -6.53 -3.47 -9.37
C ILE A 18 -7.57 -2.68 -8.58
N ALA A 19 -8.21 -3.30 -7.57
CA ALA A 19 -9.25 -2.67 -6.77
C ALA A 19 -8.71 -1.42 -6.05
N VAL A 20 -7.55 -1.52 -5.41
CA VAL A 20 -6.87 -0.38 -4.77
C VAL A 20 -6.60 0.72 -5.78
N THR A 21 -6.05 0.40 -6.94
CA THR A 21 -5.72 1.41 -7.97
C THR A 21 -6.97 2.16 -8.44
N LEU A 22 -8.10 1.47 -8.61
CA LEU A 22 -9.33 2.06 -9.11
C LEU A 22 -10.09 2.85 -8.04
N SER A 23 -10.15 2.36 -6.80
CA SER A 23 -11.04 2.88 -5.76
C SER A 23 -10.37 3.77 -4.71
N THR A 24 -9.04 3.90 -4.78
CA THR A 24 -8.29 4.74 -3.84
C THR A 24 -7.49 5.81 -4.56
N GLU A 25 -7.12 6.86 -3.84
CA GLU A 25 -6.29 7.96 -4.32
C GLU A 25 -5.11 8.21 -3.37
N ARG A 26 -4.00 8.72 -3.91
CA ARG A 26 -2.84 9.11 -3.11
C ARG A 26 -3.17 10.34 -2.29
N VAL A 27 -2.91 10.26 -0.99
CA VAL A 27 -3.01 11.40 -0.09
C VAL A 27 -1.76 12.27 -0.24
N LYS A 28 -1.96 13.58 -0.37
CA LYS A 28 -0.88 14.57 -0.49
C LYS A 28 -0.57 15.20 0.87
N GLU A 29 0.57 15.85 0.99
CA GLU A 29 0.84 16.72 2.14
C GLU A 29 -0.05 17.97 2.10
N PRO A 30 -0.46 18.52 3.25
CA PRO A 30 -0.11 18.13 4.62
C PRO A 30 -1.01 17.02 5.22
N GLU A 31 -2.03 16.60 4.48
CA GLU A 31 -3.05 15.65 4.95
C GLU A 31 -2.45 14.29 5.30
N LYS A 32 -1.49 13.81 4.48
CA LYS A 32 -0.73 12.58 4.76
C LYS A 32 -0.11 12.63 6.16
N SER A 33 0.61 13.70 6.49
CA SER A 33 1.21 13.87 7.81
C SER A 33 0.20 13.90 8.94
N TYR A 34 -1.00 14.45 8.72
CA TYR A 34 -2.06 14.45 9.72
C TYR A 34 -2.60 13.04 9.99
N LEU A 35 -2.93 12.30 8.92
CA LEU A 35 -3.47 10.95 9.03
C LEU A 35 -2.50 9.99 9.72
N LEU A 36 -1.19 10.13 9.44
CA LEU A 36 -0.16 9.27 10.01
C LEU A 36 0.12 9.52 11.51
N LYS A 37 -0.39 10.61 12.10
CA LYS A 37 -0.22 10.89 13.54
C LYS A 37 -1.09 10.01 14.44
N ASP A 38 -2.23 9.57 13.93
CA ASP A 38 -3.20 8.78 14.68
C ASP A 38 -3.34 7.39 14.04
N GLN A 39 -2.91 6.38 14.78
CA GLN A 39 -2.93 4.98 14.35
C GLN A 39 -4.34 4.43 14.14
N SER A 40 -5.37 5.06 14.74
CA SER A 40 -6.76 4.65 14.50
C SER A 40 -7.16 4.81 13.02
N ASN A 41 -6.53 5.74 12.30
CA ASN A 41 -6.75 5.95 10.86
C ASN A 41 -6.19 4.80 10.01
N PHE A 42 -5.23 4.02 10.51
CA PHE A 42 -4.44 3.10 9.68
C PHE A 42 -5.31 2.01 9.05
N ARG A 43 -6.39 1.63 9.74
CA ARG A 43 -7.35 0.63 9.27
C ARG A 43 -7.98 0.97 7.90
N GLU A 44 -8.10 2.25 7.58
CA GLU A 44 -8.72 2.72 6.34
C GLU A 44 -7.70 3.17 5.29
N LEU A 45 -6.41 3.03 5.60
CA LEU A 45 -5.32 3.51 4.76
C LEU A 45 -4.56 2.34 4.14
N ILE A 46 -4.02 2.62 2.96
CA ILE A 46 -3.25 1.65 2.19
C ILE A 46 -1.87 2.23 1.95
N LEU A 47 -0.85 1.45 2.27
CA LEU A 47 0.53 1.73 1.92
C LEU A 47 0.80 1.29 0.48
N GLU A 48 1.26 2.21 -0.35
CA GLU A 48 1.74 1.94 -1.71
C GLU A 48 3.27 2.05 -1.73
N ILE A 49 3.96 1.00 -2.14
CA ILE A 49 5.41 0.95 -2.33
C ILE A 49 5.73 1.00 -3.81
N GLU A 50 6.55 1.95 -4.23
CA GLU A 50 7.05 2.05 -5.60
C GLU A 50 8.51 1.58 -5.69
N THR A 51 8.77 0.57 -6.52
CA THR A 51 10.12 0.05 -6.77
C THR A 51 10.84 0.84 -7.85
N LYS A 52 12.18 0.87 -7.78
CA LYS A 52 13.03 1.54 -8.78
C LYS A 52 12.92 0.92 -10.17
N GLU A 53 12.79 -0.39 -10.22
CA GLU A 53 12.66 -1.15 -11.46
C GLU A 53 11.35 -1.96 -11.44
N PRO A 54 10.73 -2.16 -12.61
CA PRO A 54 9.62 -3.10 -12.75
C PRO A 54 9.99 -4.47 -12.18
N THR A 55 9.09 -5.09 -11.44
CA THR A 55 9.39 -6.33 -10.72
C THR A 55 8.16 -7.23 -10.60
N GLY A 56 8.40 -8.53 -10.38
CA GLY A 56 7.35 -9.50 -10.10
C GLY A 56 6.61 -9.94 -11.36
N ILE A 57 5.49 -10.64 -11.16
CA ILE A 57 4.63 -11.07 -12.26
C ILE A 57 3.93 -9.81 -12.81
N PHE A 58 3.95 -9.61 -14.13
CA PHE A 58 3.49 -8.41 -14.85
C PHE A 58 4.40 -7.17 -14.79
N GLN A 59 5.63 -7.27 -14.28
CA GLN A 59 6.57 -6.13 -14.25
C GLN A 59 5.94 -4.89 -13.58
N LYS A 60 5.20 -5.08 -12.49
CA LYS A 60 4.60 -3.96 -11.76
C LYS A 60 5.68 -3.17 -11.03
N ARG A 61 5.49 -1.85 -10.93
CA ARG A 61 6.32 -0.97 -10.10
C ARG A 61 5.73 -0.72 -8.73
N ASN A 62 4.41 -0.93 -8.57
CA ASN A 62 3.71 -0.57 -7.34
C ASN A 62 3.15 -1.81 -6.64
N PHE A 63 3.33 -1.83 -5.32
CA PHE A 63 2.83 -2.86 -4.41
C PHE A 63 1.96 -2.20 -3.34
N PHE A 64 0.91 -2.89 -2.88
CA PHE A 64 -0.10 -2.33 -1.99
C PHE A 64 -0.29 -3.20 -0.76
N PHE A 65 -0.41 -2.57 0.41
CA PHE A 65 -0.59 -3.22 1.71
C PHE A 65 -1.61 -2.44 2.53
N GLY A 66 -2.42 -3.12 3.35
CA GLY A 66 -3.10 -2.42 4.44
C GLY A 66 -2.06 -1.72 5.32
N LEU A 67 -2.31 -0.47 5.71
CA LEU A 67 -1.33 0.28 6.49
C LEU A 67 -1.27 -0.25 7.93
N ASP A 68 -0.06 -0.55 8.40
CA ASP A 68 0.20 -0.81 9.81
C ASP A 68 1.50 -0.10 10.23
N LYS A 69 1.82 -0.14 11.53
CA LYS A 69 3.02 0.54 12.03
C LYS A 69 4.31 -0.10 11.51
N GLU A 70 4.36 -1.42 11.46
CA GLU A 70 5.56 -2.19 11.11
C GLU A 70 5.92 -1.96 9.64
N ASN A 71 4.94 -2.05 8.75
CA ASN A 71 5.14 -1.87 7.32
C ASN A 71 5.44 -0.41 6.94
N LEU A 72 4.89 0.56 7.69
CA LEU A 72 5.22 1.97 7.51
C LEU A 72 6.68 2.25 7.90
N GLU A 73 7.13 1.74 9.04
CA GLU A 73 8.52 1.87 9.48
C GLU A 73 9.48 1.19 8.50
N GLU A 74 9.17 -0.03 8.04
CA GLU A 74 9.98 -0.72 7.03
C GLU A 74 10.06 0.07 5.72
N ALA A 75 8.94 0.62 5.24
CA ALA A 75 8.91 1.43 4.02
C ALA A 75 9.76 2.70 4.12
N GLN A 76 9.72 3.38 5.28
CA GLN A 76 10.54 4.56 5.52
C GLN A 76 12.04 4.23 5.54
N ILE A 77 12.42 3.13 6.19
CA ILE A 77 13.79 2.64 6.21
C ILE A 77 14.24 2.28 4.80
N ALA A 78 13.44 1.51 4.07
CA ALA A 78 13.75 1.08 2.69
C ALA A 78 13.87 2.26 1.72
N PHE A 79 13.08 3.32 1.93
CA PHE A 79 13.20 4.55 1.15
C PHE A 79 14.51 5.28 1.48
N HIS A 80 14.84 5.41 2.76
CA HIS A 80 16.06 6.07 3.19
C HIS A 80 17.34 5.31 2.78
N SER A 81 17.31 3.97 2.80
CA SER A 81 18.40 3.12 2.32
C SER A 81 18.49 3.05 0.79
N GLY A 82 17.52 3.63 0.06
CA GLY A 82 17.47 3.60 -1.39
C GLY A 82 17.15 2.22 -1.96
N GLU A 83 16.48 1.36 -1.22
CA GLU A 83 16.01 0.05 -1.70
C GLU A 83 14.76 0.16 -2.57
N ILE A 84 13.90 1.14 -2.28
CA ILE A 84 12.70 1.47 -3.06
C ILE A 84 12.82 2.87 -3.69
N ALA A 85 11.96 3.17 -4.67
CA ALA A 85 11.92 4.48 -5.31
C ALA A 85 11.11 5.48 -4.49
N SER A 86 9.96 5.05 -3.96
CA SER A 86 9.11 5.90 -3.13
C SER A 86 8.07 5.08 -2.36
N TRP A 87 7.35 5.75 -1.47
CA TRP A 87 6.20 5.19 -0.76
C TRP A 87 5.10 6.26 -0.60
N TYR A 88 3.84 5.81 -0.67
CA TYR A 88 2.67 6.67 -0.62
C TYR A 88 1.61 6.09 0.31
N ILE A 89 0.75 6.99 0.80
CA ILE A 89 -0.46 6.61 1.52
C ILE A 89 -1.63 6.82 0.58
N ARG A 90 -2.53 5.85 0.52
CA ARG A 90 -3.77 5.93 -0.23
C ARG A 90 -4.96 5.80 0.69
N ARG A 91 -6.05 6.48 0.33
CA ARG A 91 -7.35 6.35 0.98
C ARG A 91 -8.43 6.08 -0.06
N ILE A 92 -9.55 5.55 0.40
CA ILE A 92 -10.76 5.38 -0.41
C ILE A 92 -11.18 6.73 -0.98
N LYS A 93 -11.48 6.78 -2.28
CA LYS A 93 -12.05 7.98 -2.91
C LYS A 93 -13.41 8.28 -2.29
N SER A 94 -13.70 9.53 -1.93
CA SER A 94 -14.98 9.84 -1.26
C SER A 94 -16.21 9.62 -2.15
N SER A 95 -16.04 9.45 -3.46
CA SER A 95 -17.11 9.07 -4.38
C SER A 95 -17.42 7.57 -4.42
N ASP A 96 -16.52 6.72 -3.88
CA ASP A 96 -16.59 5.27 -3.98
C ASP A 96 -17.08 4.65 -2.67
N VAL A 97 -18.37 4.82 -2.39
CA VAL A 97 -19.09 4.26 -1.22
C VAL A 97 -19.04 2.71 -1.15
N ASN A 98 -18.61 2.04 -2.23
CA ASN A 98 -18.55 0.58 -2.36
C ASN A 98 -17.21 -0.07 -1.98
N PHE A 99 -16.19 0.70 -1.59
CA PHE A 99 -14.88 0.07 -1.27
C PHE A 99 -14.84 -0.53 0.13
N SER A 100 -15.49 0.09 1.12
CA SER A 100 -15.61 -0.50 2.47
C SER A 100 -16.27 -1.87 2.43
N SER A 101 -17.36 -2.01 1.66
CA SER A 101 -18.05 -3.29 1.46
C SER A 101 -17.23 -4.33 0.66
N PHE A 102 -16.25 -3.90 -0.13
CA PHE A 102 -15.30 -4.79 -0.81
C PHE A 102 -14.18 -5.27 0.12
N ILE A 103 -13.62 -4.39 0.96
CA ILE A 103 -12.64 -4.76 1.99
C ILE A 103 -13.25 -5.74 2.99
N ASP A 104 -14.45 -5.46 3.49
CA ASP A 104 -15.17 -6.37 4.40
C ASP A 104 -15.40 -7.75 3.77
N ARG A 105 -15.62 -7.81 2.45
CA ARG A 105 -15.75 -9.08 1.70
C ARG A 105 -14.43 -9.81 1.52
N LEU A 106 -13.31 -9.11 1.30
CA LEU A 106 -11.98 -9.72 1.18
C LEU A 106 -11.53 -10.34 2.52
N ASP A 107 -11.72 -9.64 3.63
CA ASP A 107 -11.39 -10.16 4.96
C ASP A 107 -12.22 -11.41 5.29
N SER A 108 -13.50 -11.45 4.89
CA SER A 108 -14.39 -12.60 5.10
C SER A 108 -14.04 -13.86 4.28
N GLN A 109 -13.21 -13.74 3.24
CA GLN A 109 -12.80 -14.85 2.37
C GLN A 109 -11.47 -15.48 2.79
N THR A 110 -10.84 -14.98 3.87
CA THR A 110 -9.52 -15.45 4.33
C THR A 110 -9.62 -16.34 5.58
N ILE A 111 -10.63 -17.24 5.63
CA ILE A 111 -10.74 -18.34 6.61
C ILE A 111 -10.41 -19.67 5.92
#